data_AF-A0A2E1IE64-F1
#
_entry.id   AF-A0A2E1IE64-F1
#
_cell.length_a   1.000
_cell.length_b   1.000
_cell.length_c   1.000
_cell.angle_alpha   90.00
_cell.angle_beta   90.00
_cell.angle_gamma   90.00
#
_symmetry.space_group_name_H-M   'P 1'
#
loop_
_entity.id
_entity.type
_entity.pdbx_description
1 polymer ?
#
loop_
_entity_poly.entity_id
_entity_poly.type
_entity_poly.pdbx_seq_one_letter_code
_entity_poly.pdbx_strand_id
1 'polypeptide(L)'
;PREELGLELEAVPERLFKLDACEETGQEFCWVYCLEHEGPFQLDPEELSDGGWFSPEKINDWIANAPEEFAPAFILIWQRYRHT
;
A
#
# COMPACT_ATOMS: atom_id res chain seq x y z
N PRO A 1 -13.25 -7.11 -8.81
CA PRO A 1 -12.50 -6.84 -10.07
C PRO A 1 -11.05 -7.30 -9.89
N ARG A 2 -10.44 -7.92 -10.92
CA ARG A 2 -9.01 -8.24 -10.93
C ARG A 2 -8.27 -7.14 -11.68
N GLU A 3 -7.45 -6.35 -10.99
CA GLU A 3 -6.45 -5.47 -11.60
C GLU A 3 -5.20 -5.41 -10.69
N GLU A 4 -4.04 -5.18 -11.31
CA GLU A 4 -2.67 -5.22 -10.78
C GLU A 4 -2.23 -6.52 -10.10
N LEU A 5 -2.85 -6.92 -8.98
CA LEU A 5 -2.46 -8.13 -8.22
C LEU A 5 -3.17 -9.41 -8.67
N GLY A 6 -4.15 -9.30 -9.57
CA GLY A 6 -4.95 -10.42 -10.05
C GLY A 6 -5.92 -11.00 -9.00
N LEU A 7 -6.18 -10.26 -7.92
CA LEU A 7 -6.93 -10.73 -6.76
C LEU A 7 -8.45 -10.57 -6.94
N GLU A 8 -9.22 -11.58 -6.55
CA GLU A 8 -10.68 -11.49 -6.41
C GLU A 8 -11.05 -11.38 -4.92
N LEU A 9 -11.83 -10.36 -4.58
CA LEU A 9 -12.28 -10.12 -3.22
C LEU A 9 -13.77 -10.48 -3.09
N GLU A 10 -14.11 -11.30 -2.10
CA GLU A 10 -15.50 -11.67 -1.79
C GLU A 10 -16.27 -10.56 -1.07
N ALA A 11 -15.55 -9.66 -0.38
CA ALA A 11 -16.09 -8.54 0.36
C ALA A 11 -15.19 -7.31 0.26
N VAL A 12 -15.73 -6.15 0.62
CA VAL A 12 -14.95 -4.92 0.72
C VAL A 12 -13.96 -5.05 1.88
N PRO A 13 -12.66 -4.77 1.69
CA PRO A 13 -11.66 -4.75 2.75
C PRO A 13 -12.00 -3.86 3.93
N GLU A 14 -11.35 -4.09 5.07
CA GLU A 14 -11.52 -3.24 6.26
C GLU A 14 -11.05 -1.83 5.94
N ARG A 15 -11.92 -0.84 6.17
CA ARG A 15 -11.59 0.57 5.97
C ARG A 15 -10.98 1.12 7.26
N LEU A 16 -9.70 1.47 7.21
CA LEU A 16 -8.96 1.93 8.39
C LEU A 16 -9.18 3.42 8.66
N PHE A 17 -8.78 4.29 7.73
CA PHE A 17 -8.89 5.74 7.89
C PHE A 17 -8.89 6.45 6.54
N LYS A 18 -9.20 7.76 6.58
CA LYS A 18 -9.14 8.66 5.44
C LYS A 18 -8.00 9.66 5.62
N LEU A 19 -7.29 9.95 4.54
CA LEU A 19 -6.36 11.06 4.43
C LEU A 19 -7.03 12.20 3.66
N ASP A 20 -6.84 13.42 4.15
CA ASP A 20 -7.20 14.62 3.39
C ASP A 20 -6.18 14.88 2.29
N ALA A 21 -6.59 15.63 1.26
CA ALA A 21 -5.71 16.03 0.17
C ALA A 21 -4.53 16.84 0.70
N CYS A 22 -3.32 16.40 0.35
CA CYS A 22 -2.06 17.05 0.68
C CYS A 22 -1.03 16.81 -0.43
N GLU A 23 0.16 17.40 -0.31
CA GLU A 23 1.22 17.24 -1.31
C GLU A 23 1.65 15.77 -1.46
N GLU A 24 1.78 15.05 -0.34
CA GLU A 24 2.21 13.65 -0.30
C GLU A 24 1.22 12.72 -1.00
N THR A 25 -0.06 13.07 -1.03
CA THR A 25 -1.12 12.34 -1.75
C THR A 25 -1.39 12.89 -3.15
N GLY A 26 -0.53 13.77 -3.70
CA GLY A 26 -0.75 14.35 -5.02
C GLY A 26 -2.00 15.25 -5.09
N GLN A 27 -2.39 15.86 -3.97
CA GLN A 27 -3.62 16.63 -3.79
C GLN A 27 -4.91 15.79 -3.86
N GLU A 28 -4.85 14.50 -3.56
CA GLU A 28 -6.00 13.58 -3.57
C GLU A 28 -6.48 13.21 -2.17
N PHE A 29 -7.79 13.01 -2.02
CA PHE A 29 -8.38 12.42 -0.81
C PHE A 29 -8.31 10.90 -0.90
N CYS A 30 -7.55 10.26 0.00
CA CYS A 30 -7.34 8.81 -0.06
C CYS A 30 -8.08 8.08 1.07
N TRP A 31 -8.79 7.00 0.73
CA TRP A 31 -9.24 6.01 1.72
C TRP A 31 -8.23 4.88 1.82
N VAL A 32 -7.82 4.52 3.03
CA VAL A 32 -6.90 3.40 3.28
C VAL A 32 -7.70 2.19 3.74
N TYR A 33 -7.40 1.05 3.11
CA TYR A 33 -8.01 -0.24 3.38
C TYR A 33 -6.97 -1.29 3.74
N CYS A 34 -7.35 -2.29 4.54
CA CYS A 34 -6.51 -3.42 4.91
C CYS A 34 -7.23 -4.75 4.62
N LEU A 35 -6.47 -5.72 4.14
CA LEU A 35 -6.91 -7.09 3.90
C LEU A 35 -5.75 -8.06 4.07
N GLU A 36 -6.08 -9.30 4.45
CA GLU A 36 -5.18 -10.44 4.45
C GLU A 36 -5.63 -11.41 3.35
N HIS A 37 -4.70 -11.89 2.53
CA HIS A 37 -5.01 -12.84 1.46
C HIS A 37 -3.79 -13.69 1.10
N GLU A 38 -4.01 -14.95 0.78
CA GLU A 38 -2.96 -15.93 0.43
C GLU A 38 -2.87 -16.19 -1.08
N GLY A 39 -3.33 -15.24 -1.90
CA GLY A 39 -3.43 -15.40 -3.36
C GLY A 39 -4.49 -16.39 -3.85
N PRO A 40 -4.39 -16.88 -5.10
CA PRO A 40 -3.24 -16.72 -5.99
C PRO A 40 -3.07 -15.27 -6.44
N PHE A 41 -1.82 -14.80 -6.45
CA PHE A 41 -1.45 -13.51 -7.02
C PHE A 41 -1.00 -13.72 -8.46
N GLN A 42 -1.57 -12.94 -9.36
CA GLN A 42 -1.16 -12.91 -10.76
C GLN A 42 -0.93 -11.45 -11.13
N LEU A 43 0.34 -11.03 -11.05
CA LEU A 43 0.74 -9.66 -11.28
C LEU A 43 0.52 -9.26 -12.73
N ASP A 44 -0.06 -8.08 -12.94
CA ASP A 44 -0.16 -7.44 -14.25
C ASP A 44 1.20 -6.79 -14.62
N PRO A 45 1.91 -7.27 -15.64
CA PRO A 45 3.22 -6.74 -16.01
C PRO A 45 3.18 -5.34 -16.64
N GLU A 46 2.01 -4.83 -17.05
CA GLU A 46 1.89 -3.45 -17.54
C GLU A 46 1.94 -2.41 -16.40
N GLU A 47 1.53 -2.82 -15.19
CA GLU A 47 1.42 -1.94 -14.02
C GLU A 47 2.48 -2.27 -12.94
N LEU A 48 2.83 -3.55 -12.77
CA LEU A 48 3.75 -4.03 -11.73
C LEU A 48 4.96 -4.75 -12.33
N SER A 49 6.16 -4.25 -11.99
CA SER A 49 7.41 -4.86 -12.42
C SER A 49 7.90 -6.00 -11.52
N ASP A 50 7.55 -5.98 -10.23
CA ASP A 50 7.93 -7.00 -9.24
C ASP A 50 7.03 -6.94 -7.99
N GLY A 51 7.19 -7.91 -7.08
CA GLY A 51 6.52 -7.95 -5.79
C GLY A 51 7.27 -8.81 -4.76
N GLY A 52 7.05 -8.55 -3.47
CA GLY A 52 7.73 -9.30 -2.42
C GLY A 52 7.04 -9.21 -1.06
N TRP A 53 7.35 -10.18 -0.20
CA TRP A 53 6.94 -10.20 1.19
C TRP A 53 8.04 -9.64 2.07
N PHE A 54 7.70 -8.66 2.90
CA PHE A 54 8.65 -7.95 3.74
C PHE A 54 8.11 -7.87 5.17
N SER A 55 8.99 -8.01 6.16
CA SER A 55 8.59 -7.76 7.54
C SER A 55 8.41 -6.25 7.76
N PRO A 56 7.57 -5.84 8.72
CA PRO A 56 7.42 -4.43 9.07
C PRO A 56 8.74 -3.75 9.43
N GLU A 57 9.65 -4.45 10.11
CA GLU A 57 10.99 -3.93 10.47
C GLU A 57 11.80 -3.62 9.23
N LYS A 58 11.79 -4.52 8.24
CA LYS A 58 12.48 -4.29 6.96
C LYS A 58 11.92 -3.06 6.23
N ILE A 59 10.60 -2.87 6.23
CA ILE A 59 9.98 -1.67 5.64
C ILE A 59 10.38 -0.41 6.40
N ASN A 60 10.41 -0.44 7.75
CA ASN A 60 10.86 0.70 8.56
C ASN A 60 12.31 1.07 8.23
N ASP A 61 13.21 0.08 8.17
CA ASP A 61 14.61 0.30 7.84
C ASP A 61 14.77 0.83 6.41
N TRP A 62 14.01 0.33 5.45
CA TRP A 62 14.08 0.77 4.06
C TRP A 62 13.62 2.23 3.92
N ILE A 63 12.48 2.60 4.51
CA ILE A 63 12.01 4.00 4.53
C ILE A 63 13.03 4.92 5.20
N ALA A 64 13.71 4.47 6.26
CA ALA A 64 14.69 5.28 6.97
C ALA A 64 15.98 5.52 6.15
N ASN A 65 16.37 4.56 5.31
CA ASN A 65 17.64 4.61 4.56
C ASN A 65 17.48 5.10 3.11
N ALA A 66 16.32 4.91 2.48
CA ALA A 66 16.05 5.30 1.09
C ALA A 66 14.56 5.68 0.90
N PRO A 67 14.06 6.75 1.56
CA PRO A 67 12.67 7.15 1.45
C PRO A 67 12.23 7.53 0.02
N GLU A 68 13.16 7.99 -0.82
CA GLU A 68 12.91 8.35 -2.21
C GLU A 68 12.54 7.16 -3.12
N GLU A 69 12.80 5.92 -2.67
CA GLU A 69 12.36 4.70 -3.38
C GLU A 69 10.87 4.38 -3.16
N PHE A 70 10.21 5.11 -2.25
CA PHE A 70 8.78 4.95 -1.98
C PHE A 70 7.97 6.13 -2.51
N ALA A 71 6.73 5.85 -2.90
CA ALA A 71 5.75 6.91 -3.11
C ALA A 71 5.54 7.70 -1.81
N PRO A 72 5.52 9.04 -1.83
CA PRO A 72 5.32 9.86 -0.62
C PRO A 72 4.05 9.48 0.16
N ALA A 73 2.96 9.18 -0.55
CA ALA A 73 1.71 8.70 0.04
C ALA A 73 1.90 7.41 0.86
N PHE A 74 2.73 6.47 0.40
CA PHE A 74 2.99 5.21 1.11
C PHE A 74 3.66 5.48 2.45
N ILE A 75 4.67 6.35 2.50
CA ILE A 75 5.36 6.71 3.76
C ILE A 75 4.36 7.33 4.76
N LEU A 76 3.53 8.27 4.28
CA LEU A 76 2.49 8.91 5.10
C LEU A 76 1.49 7.88 5.66
N ILE A 77 1.01 6.95 4.83
CA ILE A 77 0.10 5.88 5.24
C ILE A 77 0.78 4.96 6.26
N TRP A 78 2.01 4.54 5.99
CA TRP A 78 2.76 3.62 6.83
C TRP A 78 2.98 4.18 8.24
N GLN A 79 3.44 5.43 8.34
CA GLN A 79 3.62 6.10 9.64
C GLN A 79 2.31 6.13 10.42
N ARG A 80 1.20 6.53 9.79
CA ARG A 80 -0.10 6.59 10.46
C ARG A 80 -0.62 5.21 10.89
N TYR A 81 -0.49 4.21 10.02
CA TYR A 81 -0.91 2.84 10.29
C TYR A 81 -0.16 2.24 11.49
N ARG A 82 1.16 2.48 11.59
CA ARG A 82 2.02 1.94 12.66
C ARG A 82 1.84 2.64 14.02
N HIS A 83 1.17 3.78 14.06
CA HIS A 83 0.81 4.49 15.29
C HIS A 83 -0.58 4.15 15.83
N THR A 84 -1.36 3.34 15.10
CA THR A 84 -2.70 2.89 15.49
C THR A 84 -2.61 1.54 16.20
#